data_AF-A0A1I7RZG6-F1
#
_entry.id   AF-A0A1I7RZG6-F1
#
_cell.length_a   1.000
_cell.length_b   1.000
_cell.length_c   1.000
_cell.angle_alpha   90.00
_cell.angle_beta   90.00
_cell.angle_gamma   90.00
#
_symmetry.space_group_name_H-M   'P 1'
#
loop_
_entity.id
_entity.type
_entity.pdbx_description
1 polymer ?
#
loop_
_entity_poly.entity_id
_entity_poly.type
_entity_poly.pdbx_seq_one_letter_code
_entity_poly.pdbx_strand_id
1 'polypeptide(L)'
;MTGYKRFVVNFTAWDFLISLTLGALVRPEVIFPYNGAYVTGLLKHFGDVGAKASVVFLMNTTAHALSAQFHCLFFRFAILQDNERLLDFVLSWKTWIRGWFISFSITTTAGIFIFAPMQGTQKQVQAEILSLAPNFPNDPLPDFTRVIMYTPPTTGNAIYAGLFIFIGFVTFEVASLIVVYITLRQLEERKKSFSIDTYRLHRQLTIALGMQLLTPFLHLVAPVSIYVIYNYPYGKMSVETATLFNVYMDLYGASNSLITLGMCWDFLFSLSLGYLVKPELIFPYNGAYINGLFRYFGDIGAKLSEVHNEILAISQQFEDPQLPDFSRLILYISPYTDKVIYALIFVFVGFFIFEVVSISVVIVVLRQLEAQKSRFSRETYRLHKQLTVALGVQLLTPFLHIVIPVTVFIILNYPYGTMSYATGTSFIMYIELYGTSNSVITLYMIKPYRAYLKSKCMAFIRLITFNKCGIEPVMVMAPESTLNTVY
;
A
#
# COMPACT_ATOMS: atom_id res chain seq x y z
N MET A 1 27.26 3.67 10.78
CA MET A 1 26.15 2.83 10.23
C MET A 1 25.05 2.44 11.24
N THR A 2 25.25 2.55 12.55
CA THR A 2 24.24 2.17 13.57
C THR A 2 22.95 2.99 13.50
N GLY A 3 23.03 4.26 13.10
CA GLY A 3 21.87 5.15 12.96
C GLY A 3 20.89 4.80 11.83
N TYR A 4 21.39 4.41 10.65
CA TYR A 4 20.54 4.20 9.46
C TYR A 4 19.44 3.15 9.66
N LYS A 5 19.75 2.08 10.40
CA LYS A 5 18.82 0.98 10.69
C LYS A 5 17.53 1.47 11.31
N ARG A 6 17.62 2.45 12.22
CA ARG A 6 16.46 3.01 12.91
C ARG A 6 15.50 3.72 11.96
N PHE A 7 16.04 4.49 11.01
CA PHE A 7 15.25 5.23 10.02
C PHE A 7 14.49 4.28 9.11
N VAL A 8 15.18 3.25 8.60
CA VAL A 8 14.52 2.30 7.71
C VAL A 8 13.47 1.47 8.44
N VAL A 9 13.73 1.01 9.68
CA VAL A 9 12.68 0.29 10.44
C VAL A 9 11.48 1.18 10.73
N ASN A 10 11.70 2.45 11.06
CA ASN A 10 10.59 3.39 11.25
C ASN A 10 9.76 3.54 9.98
N PHE A 11 10.43 3.73 8.84
CA PHE A 11 9.77 3.82 7.55
C PHE A 11 8.95 2.55 7.26
N THR A 12 9.55 1.37 7.35
CA THR A 12 8.85 0.10 7.09
C THR A 12 7.72 -0.16 8.08
N ALA A 13 7.85 0.25 9.34
CA ALA A 13 6.77 0.11 10.32
C ALA A 13 5.55 0.97 9.97
N TRP A 14 5.77 2.22 9.55
CA TRP A 14 4.68 3.10 9.13
C TRP A 14 4.08 2.70 7.78
N ASP A 15 4.90 2.20 6.86
CA ASP A 15 4.46 1.59 5.60
C ASP A 15 3.55 0.37 5.85
N PHE A 16 3.95 -0.52 6.77
CA PHE A 16 3.10 -1.61 7.23
C PHE A 16 1.78 -1.10 7.85
N LEU A 17 1.83 -0.08 8.70
CA LEU A 17 0.64 0.45 9.37
C LEU A 17 -0.33 1.12 8.39
N ILE A 18 0.15 1.83 7.37
CA ILE A 18 -0.71 2.39 6.33
C ILE A 18 -1.33 1.27 5.48
N SER A 19 -0.57 0.24 5.10
CA SER A 19 -1.11 -0.93 4.38
C SER A 19 -2.15 -1.67 5.22
N LEU A 20 -1.90 -1.89 6.51
CA LEU A 20 -2.86 -2.50 7.43
C LEU A 20 -4.15 -1.66 7.55
N THR A 21 -3.99 -0.34 7.61
CA THR A 21 -5.13 0.59 7.72
C THR A 21 -5.97 0.56 6.46
N LEU A 22 -5.34 0.62 5.28
CA LEU A 22 -6.03 0.60 3.99
C LEU A 22 -6.60 -0.78 3.66
N GLY A 23 -5.89 -1.88 3.95
CA GLY A 23 -6.31 -3.23 3.56
C GLY A 23 -7.24 -3.92 4.55
N ALA A 24 -7.07 -3.69 5.85
CA ALA A 24 -7.81 -4.45 6.88
C ALA A 24 -8.72 -3.58 7.76
N LEU A 25 -8.25 -2.41 8.22
CA LEU A 25 -9.03 -1.60 9.16
C LEU A 25 -10.15 -0.84 8.48
N VAL A 26 -9.83 -0.12 7.40
CA VAL A 26 -10.75 0.79 6.73
C VAL A 26 -11.30 0.16 5.46
N ARG A 27 -10.43 -0.32 4.57
CA ARG A 27 -10.77 -0.85 3.24
C ARG A 27 -11.79 0.04 2.52
N PRO A 28 -11.40 1.27 2.17
CA PRO A 28 -12.30 2.25 1.59
C PRO A 28 -12.76 1.80 0.20
N GLU A 29 -14.07 1.76 -0.02
CA GLU A 29 -14.67 1.53 -1.34
C GLU A 29 -15.37 2.81 -1.77
N VAL A 30 -14.80 3.54 -2.72
CA VAL A 30 -15.29 4.87 -3.10
C VAL A 30 -16.70 4.75 -3.70
N ILE A 31 -17.59 5.63 -3.24
CA ILE A 31 -18.97 5.73 -3.72
C ILE A 31 -18.97 6.79 -4.81
N PHE A 32 -19.60 6.53 -5.96
CA PHE A 32 -19.75 7.54 -7.01
C PHE A 32 -21.22 7.79 -7.32
N PRO A 33 -21.58 9.02 -7.72
CA PRO A 33 -20.77 10.24 -7.85
C PRO A 33 -20.63 11.04 -6.53
N TYR A 34 -21.04 10.46 -5.40
CA TYR A 34 -21.06 11.11 -4.09
C TYR A 34 -19.65 11.19 -3.48
N ASN A 35 -19.30 12.29 -2.81
CA ASN A 35 -17.97 12.44 -2.19
C ASN A 35 -17.84 11.60 -0.91
N GLY A 36 -17.72 10.28 -1.06
CA GLY A 36 -17.62 9.36 0.08
C GLY A 36 -17.06 7.99 -0.31
N ALA A 37 -16.91 7.14 0.70
CA ALA A 37 -16.50 5.75 0.54
C ALA A 37 -17.23 4.89 1.57
N TYR A 38 -17.53 3.63 1.24
CA TYR A 38 -17.89 2.65 2.24
C TYR A 38 -16.67 2.27 3.07
N VAL A 39 -16.87 2.12 4.37
CA VAL A 39 -15.92 1.43 5.27
C VAL A 39 -16.23 -0.05 5.18
N THR A 40 -15.35 -0.85 4.58
CA THR A 40 -15.59 -2.28 4.39
C THR A 40 -14.72 -3.17 5.28
N GLY A 41 -13.71 -2.56 5.93
CA GLY A 41 -12.81 -3.20 6.87
C GLY A 41 -13.40 -3.35 8.28
N LEU A 42 -12.55 -3.68 9.25
CA LEU A 42 -12.95 -3.92 10.65
C LEU A 42 -13.68 -2.74 11.29
N LEU A 43 -13.37 -1.50 10.88
CA LEU A 43 -13.99 -0.32 11.48
C LEU A 43 -15.48 -0.17 11.13
N LYS A 44 -16.00 -0.89 10.14
CA LYS A 44 -17.42 -0.85 9.77
C LYS A 44 -18.35 -1.28 10.90
N HIS A 45 -17.88 -2.15 11.79
CA HIS A 45 -18.68 -2.69 12.90
C HIS A 45 -18.98 -1.65 13.99
N PHE A 46 -18.36 -0.46 13.94
CA PHE A 46 -18.55 0.61 14.91
C PHE A 46 -19.49 1.73 14.42
N GLY A 47 -20.18 1.56 13.28
CA GLY A 47 -21.15 2.54 12.79
C GLY A 47 -20.55 3.94 12.59
N ASP A 48 -21.23 4.97 13.11
CA ASP A 48 -20.79 6.38 13.07
C ASP A 48 -19.37 6.59 13.66
N VAL A 49 -19.08 5.90 14.76
CA VAL A 49 -17.77 5.97 15.40
C VAL A 49 -16.71 5.34 14.49
N GLY A 50 -17.08 4.26 13.79
CA GLY A 50 -16.26 3.60 12.79
C GLY A 50 -15.88 4.49 11.62
N ALA A 51 -16.84 5.25 11.07
CA ALA A 51 -16.58 6.22 10.00
C ALA A 51 -15.60 7.32 10.46
N LYS A 52 -15.84 7.92 11.64
CA LYS A 52 -14.97 8.94 12.22
C LYS A 52 -13.56 8.41 12.50
N ALA A 53 -13.47 7.25 13.14
CA ALA A 53 -12.20 6.60 13.43
C ALA A 53 -11.44 6.29 12.13
N SER A 54 -12.11 5.81 11.09
CA SER A 54 -11.49 5.51 9.80
C SER A 54 -10.75 6.72 9.22
N VAL A 55 -11.40 7.89 9.19
CA VAL A 55 -10.76 9.10 8.65
C VAL A 55 -9.57 9.53 9.52
N VAL A 56 -9.70 9.48 10.85
CA VAL A 56 -8.60 9.83 11.77
C VAL A 56 -7.41 8.87 11.62
N PHE A 57 -7.67 7.56 11.50
CA PHE A 57 -6.62 6.55 11.28
C PHE A 57 -5.92 6.78 9.95
N LEU A 58 -6.65 6.93 8.85
CA LEU A 58 -6.09 7.20 7.53
C LEU A 58 -5.18 8.43 7.54
N MET A 59 -5.63 9.53 8.14
CA MET A 59 -4.85 10.76 8.23
C MET A 59 -3.56 10.58 9.04
N ASN A 60 -3.66 9.95 10.23
CA ASN A 60 -2.51 9.72 11.08
C ASN A 60 -1.48 8.78 10.46
N THR A 61 -1.91 7.63 9.91
CA THR A 61 -0.98 6.67 9.32
C THR A 61 -0.31 7.22 8.07
N THR A 62 -1.05 7.96 7.24
CA THR A 62 -0.49 8.60 6.03
C THR A 62 0.53 9.66 6.39
N ALA A 63 0.19 10.57 7.30
CA ALA A 63 1.11 11.63 7.69
C ALA A 63 2.37 11.11 8.38
N HIS A 64 2.26 10.06 9.20
CA HIS A 64 3.43 9.43 9.81
C HIS A 64 4.28 8.65 8.80
N ALA A 65 3.67 8.01 7.79
CA ALA A 65 4.42 7.38 6.71
C ALA A 65 5.24 8.41 5.91
N LEU A 66 4.63 9.54 5.52
CA LEU A 66 5.30 10.65 4.84
C LEU A 66 6.42 11.26 5.71
N SER A 67 6.13 11.48 6.99
CA SER A 67 7.13 11.96 7.95
C SER A 67 8.31 10.99 8.05
N ALA A 68 8.07 9.67 8.11
CA ALA A 68 9.13 8.67 8.17
C ALA A 68 10.01 8.67 6.90
N GLN A 69 9.41 8.85 5.72
CA GLN A 69 10.14 9.04 4.47
C GLN A 69 11.02 10.29 4.52
N PHE A 70 10.47 11.43 4.94
CA PHE A 70 11.22 12.68 5.07
C PHE A 70 12.41 12.55 6.02
N HIS A 71 12.24 11.89 7.16
CA HIS A 71 13.34 11.62 8.09
C HIS A 71 14.45 10.76 7.47
N CYS A 72 14.11 9.79 6.60
CA CYS A 72 15.11 8.99 5.89
C CYS A 72 15.97 9.83 4.93
N LEU A 73 15.36 10.81 4.25
CA LEU A 73 16.07 11.76 3.40
C LEU A 73 16.95 12.70 4.20
N PHE A 74 16.40 13.27 5.27
CA PHE A 74 17.10 14.23 6.09
C PHE A 74 18.31 13.59 6.77
N PHE A 75 18.21 12.32 7.16
CA PHE A 75 19.36 11.54 7.62
C PHE A 75 20.46 11.38 6.57
N ARG A 76 20.10 11.12 5.31
CA ARG A 76 21.08 11.01 4.22
C ARG A 76 21.74 12.35 3.93
N PHE A 77 20.94 13.41 3.89
CA PHE A 77 21.42 14.77 3.79
C PHE A 77 22.43 15.06 4.91
N ALA A 78 22.10 14.78 6.17
CA ALA A 78 22.98 15.03 7.30
C ALA A 78 24.31 14.27 7.23
N ILE A 79 24.32 13.02 6.75
CA ILE A 79 25.56 12.25 6.53
C ILE A 79 26.49 12.95 5.52
N LEU A 80 25.93 13.61 4.50
CA LEU A 80 26.71 14.21 3.42
C LEU A 80 27.26 15.60 3.75
N GLN A 81 26.87 16.20 4.86
CA GLN A 81 27.24 17.57 5.22
C GLN A 81 28.59 17.68 5.97
N ASP A 82 29.26 16.58 6.32
CA ASP A 82 30.39 16.52 7.29
C ASP A 82 30.17 17.39 8.55
N ASN A 83 28.92 17.61 8.93
CA ASN A 83 28.57 18.43 10.08
C ASN A 83 28.10 17.51 11.21
N GLU A 84 29.01 17.23 12.13
CA GLU A 84 28.74 16.36 13.29
C GLU A 84 27.54 16.84 14.10
N ARG A 85 27.37 18.16 14.27
CA ARG A 85 26.22 18.71 15.01
C ARG A 85 24.90 18.41 14.32
N LEU A 86 24.85 18.49 12.99
CA LEU A 86 23.66 18.16 12.21
C LEU A 86 23.37 16.66 12.28
N LEU A 87 24.40 15.83 12.15
CA LEU A 87 24.25 14.38 12.26
C LEU A 87 23.78 13.98 13.67
N ASP A 88 24.36 14.55 14.71
CA ASP A 88 23.95 14.36 16.11
C ASP A 88 22.53 14.83 16.35
N PHE A 89 22.14 15.97 15.78
CA PHE A 89 20.77 16.47 15.85
C PHE A 89 19.78 15.47 15.23
N VAL A 90 20.09 14.90 14.07
CA VAL A 90 19.23 13.94 13.39
C VAL A 90 19.19 12.59 14.10
N LEU A 91 20.32 12.14 14.63
CA LEU A 91 20.43 10.88 15.38
C LEU A 91 19.84 10.98 16.80
N SER A 92 19.75 12.18 17.35
CA SER A 92 19.28 12.44 18.71
C SER A 92 17.87 11.90 18.94
N TRP A 93 17.75 11.07 19.97
CA TRP A 93 16.47 10.55 20.44
C TRP A 93 15.50 11.68 20.83
N LYS A 94 16.02 12.77 21.41
CA LYS A 94 15.21 13.93 21.82
C LYS A 94 14.60 14.63 20.61
N THR A 95 15.37 14.86 19.55
CA THR A 95 14.89 15.47 18.31
C THR A 95 13.78 14.63 17.70
N TRP A 96 13.97 13.32 17.68
CA TRP A 96 13.03 12.39 17.09
C TRP A 96 11.71 12.28 17.87
N ILE A 97 11.77 12.23 19.22
CA ILE A 97 10.56 12.29 20.06
C ILE A 97 9.82 13.60 19.82
N ARG A 98 10.53 14.73 19.77
CA ARG A 98 9.93 16.04 19.52
C ARG A 98 9.27 16.08 18.14
N GLY A 99 9.96 15.64 17.09
CA GLY A 99 9.42 15.56 15.74
C GLY A 99 8.19 14.65 15.66
N TRP A 100 8.23 13.48 16.31
CA TRP A 100 7.08 12.58 16.39
C TRP A 100 5.90 13.22 17.13
N PHE A 101 6.13 13.84 18.28
CA PHE A 101 5.08 14.47 19.07
C PHE A 101 4.45 15.66 18.34
N ILE A 102 5.27 16.47 17.66
CA ILE A 102 4.79 17.58 16.81
C ILE A 102 3.94 17.02 15.67
N SER A 103 4.45 16.04 14.92
CA SER A 103 3.72 15.39 13.83
C SER A 103 2.40 14.81 14.33
N PHE A 104 2.43 14.02 15.39
CA PHE A 104 1.26 13.38 15.99
C PHE A 104 0.24 14.41 16.49
N SER A 105 0.70 15.48 17.14
CA SER A 105 -0.17 16.55 17.63
C SER A 105 -0.85 17.28 16.49
N ILE A 106 -0.11 17.64 15.43
CA ILE A 106 -0.67 18.31 14.24
C ILE A 106 -1.70 17.40 13.57
N THR A 107 -1.35 16.13 13.32
CA THR A 107 -2.21 15.21 12.56
C THR A 107 -3.42 14.75 13.36
N THR A 108 -3.27 14.55 14.66
CA THR A 108 -4.39 14.21 15.56
C THR A 108 -5.30 15.41 15.79
N THR A 109 -4.74 16.62 15.96
CA THR A 109 -5.55 17.84 16.08
C THR A 109 -6.32 18.09 14.78
N ALA A 110 -5.66 18.00 13.62
CA ALA A 110 -6.35 18.06 12.34
C ALA A 110 -7.42 16.97 12.22
N GLY A 111 -7.07 15.72 12.58
CA GLY A 111 -8.00 14.59 12.60
C GLY A 111 -9.26 14.85 13.43
N ILE A 112 -9.11 15.39 14.64
CA ILE A 112 -10.21 15.60 15.59
C ILE A 112 -11.02 16.87 15.29
N PHE A 113 -10.37 17.97 14.89
CA PHE A 113 -11.03 19.27 14.74
C PHE A 113 -11.41 19.61 13.30
N ILE A 114 -10.78 18.97 12.31
CA ILE A 114 -11.06 19.20 10.89
C ILE A 114 -11.80 17.99 10.31
N PHE A 115 -11.21 16.81 10.40
CA PHE A 115 -11.70 15.63 9.68
C PHE A 115 -12.87 14.90 10.35
N ALA A 116 -12.82 14.68 11.66
CA ALA A 116 -13.90 14.01 12.39
C ALA A 116 -15.23 14.79 12.35
N PRO A 117 -15.24 16.14 12.41
CA PRO A 117 -16.47 16.93 12.26
C PRO A 117 -17.02 16.96 10.82
N MET A 118 -16.23 16.59 9.81
CA MET A 118 -16.77 16.37 8.45
C MET A 118 -17.67 15.14 8.37
N GLN A 119 -17.45 14.16 9.26
CA GLN A 119 -18.25 12.96 9.31
C GLN A 119 -19.50 13.22 10.15
N GLY A 120 -20.61 13.51 9.45
CA GLY A 120 -21.94 13.50 10.04
C GLY A 120 -22.33 12.13 10.58
N THR A 121 -23.46 12.06 11.29
CA THR A 121 -24.10 10.76 11.58
C THR A 121 -24.53 10.09 10.26
N GLN A 122 -24.61 8.76 10.20
CA GLN A 122 -25.05 8.04 9.00
C GLN A 122 -26.42 8.55 8.50
N LYS A 123 -27.31 8.95 9.42
CA LYS A 123 -28.61 9.57 9.07
C LYS A 123 -28.45 10.91 8.37
N GLN A 124 -27.52 11.76 8.83
CA GLN A 124 -27.22 13.04 8.18
C GLN A 124 -26.56 12.82 6.82
N VAL A 125 -25.60 11.89 6.74
CA VAL A 125 -24.94 11.50 5.49
C VAL A 125 -25.96 10.98 4.48
N GLN A 126 -26.87 10.10 4.90
CA GLN A 126 -27.97 9.60 4.06
C GLN A 126 -28.86 10.74 3.57
N ALA A 127 -29.31 11.63 4.46
CA ALA A 127 -30.16 12.75 4.09
C ALA A 127 -29.46 13.69 3.09
N GLU A 128 -28.17 13.94 3.27
CA GLU A 128 -27.40 14.78 2.36
C GLU A 128 -27.22 14.12 0.98
N ILE A 129 -26.86 12.83 0.94
CA ILE A 129 -26.76 12.07 -0.31
C ILE A 129 -28.11 12.07 -1.06
N LEU A 130 -29.22 11.83 -0.35
CA LEU A 130 -30.57 11.88 -0.94
C LEU A 130 -30.93 13.28 -1.47
N SER A 131 -30.43 14.34 -0.83
CA SER A 131 -30.61 15.71 -1.33
C SER A 131 -29.80 16.02 -2.60
N LEU A 132 -28.67 15.31 -2.79
CA LEU A 132 -27.83 15.44 -3.97
C LEU A 132 -28.26 14.53 -5.12
N ALA A 133 -28.96 13.43 -4.83
CA ALA A 133 -29.41 12.44 -5.81
C ALA A 133 -30.15 13.01 -7.04
N PRO A 134 -30.98 14.07 -6.94
CA PRO A 134 -31.62 14.68 -8.11
C PRO A 134 -30.63 15.24 -9.15
N ASN A 135 -29.37 15.52 -8.76
CA ASN A 135 -28.33 15.93 -9.70
C ASN A 135 -27.77 14.77 -10.52
N PHE A 136 -28.07 13.53 -10.13
CA PHE A 136 -27.51 12.29 -10.66
C PHE A 136 -28.65 11.28 -10.93
N PRO A 137 -29.64 11.62 -11.77
CA PRO A 137 -30.88 10.85 -11.90
C PRO A 137 -30.69 9.43 -12.45
N ASN A 138 -29.54 9.15 -13.06
CA ASN A 138 -29.21 7.84 -13.64
C ASN A 138 -28.29 7.01 -12.74
N ASP A 139 -27.76 7.57 -11.64
CA ASP A 139 -26.82 6.88 -10.77
C ASP A 139 -27.55 6.19 -9.61
N PRO A 140 -27.18 4.95 -9.25
CA PRO A 140 -27.81 4.24 -8.15
C PRO A 140 -27.52 4.94 -6.82
N LEU A 141 -28.51 4.91 -5.92
CA LEU A 141 -28.30 5.37 -4.56
C LEU A 141 -27.33 4.45 -3.81
N PRO A 142 -26.48 4.99 -2.92
CA PRO A 142 -25.63 4.19 -2.08
C PRO A 142 -26.42 3.26 -1.16
N ASP A 143 -25.83 2.10 -0.83
CA ASP A 143 -26.36 1.20 0.18
C ASP A 143 -26.16 1.80 1.57
N PHE A 144 -27.20 2.46 2.08
CA PHE A 144 -27.22 3.11 3.39
C PHE A 144 -27.20 2.13 4.57
N THR A 145 -27.26 0.81 4.34
CA THR A 145 -27.03 -0.17 5.41
C THR A 145 -25.54 -0.28 5.76
N ARG A 146 -24.65 0.14 4.86
CA ARG A 146 -23.21 0.14 5.04
C ARG A 146 -22.76 1.44 5.70
N VAL A 147 -21.64 1.37 6.43
CA VAL A 147 -21.02 2.57 7.01
C VAL A 147 -20.35 3.36 5.91
N ILE A 148 -20.78 4.61 5.75
CA ILE A 148 -20.26 5.54 4.77
C ILE A 148 -19.38 6.56 5.51
N MET A 149 -18.14 6.70 5.06
CA MET A 149 -17.34 7.90 5.29
C MET A 149 -17.68 8.90 4.17
N TYR A 150 -18.13 10.10 4.51
CA TYR A 150 -18.61 11.08 3.53
C TYR A 150 -18.03 12.45 3.81
N THR A 151 -17.61 13.16 2.77
CA THR A 151 -16.98 14.48 2.84
C THR A 151 -17.86 15.50 2.10
N PRO A 152 -18.80 16.14 2.81
CA PRO A 152 -19.71 17.12 2.23
C PRO A 152 -18.93 18.21 1.49
N PRO A 153 -19.05 18.37 0.16
CA PRO A 153 -18.26 19.35 -0.58
C PRO A 153 -18.56 20.79 -0.15
N THR A 154 -19.74 21.03 0.41
CA THR A 154 -20.26 22.37 0.75
C THR A 154 -19.93 22.81 2.17
N THR A 155 -19.35 21.94 3.01
CA THR A 155 -19.04 22.32 4.40
C THR A 155 -17.72 23.08 4.50
N GLY A 156 -17.66 24.06 5.40
CA GLY A 156 -16.40 24.78 5.70
C GLY A 156 -15.28 23.81 6.11
N ASN A 157 -15.61 22.72 6.82
CA ASN A 157 -14.65 21.69 7.20
C ASN A 157 -14.03 20.95 6.01
N ALA A 158 -14.78 20.75 4.92
CA ALA A 158 -14.22 20.16 3.70
C ALA A 158 -13.21 21.08 3.01
N ILE A 159 -13.43 22.40 3.04
CA ILE A 159 -12.42 23.37 2.59
C ILE A 159 -11.18 23.26 3.46
N TYR A 160 -11.34 23.27 4.79
CA TYR A 160 -10.22 23.21 5.71
C TYR A 160 -9.43 21.91 5.57
N ALA A 161 -10.11 20.78 5.34
CA ALA A 161 -9.46 19.51 5.03
C ALA A 161 -8.71 19.56 3.69
N GLY A 162 -9.36 20.08 2.65
CA GLY A 162 -8.75 20.24 1.32
C GLY A 162 -7.51 21.13 1.37
N LEU A 163 -7.59 22.28 2.05
CA LEU A 163 -6.47 23.19 2.27
C LEU A 163 -5.38 22.55 3.13
N PHE A 164 -5.74 21.86 4.21
CA PHE A 164 -4.77 21.18 5.08
C PHE A 164 -3.99 20.11 4.31
N ILE A 165 -4.68 19.28 3.53
CA ILE A 165 -4.06 18.28 2.65
C ILE A 165 -3.19 19.00 1.62
N PHE A 166 -3.75 19.94 0.88
CA PHE A 166 -3.04 20.67 -0.18
C PHE A 166 -1.75 21.32 0.34
N ILE A 167 -1.87 22.20 1.34
CA ILE A 167 -0.75 22.94 1.91
C ILE A 167 0.26 21.98 2.53
N GLY A 168 -0.22 21.00 3.30
CA GLY A 168 0.64 20.00 3.94
C GLY A 168 1.49 19.26 2.92
N PHE A 169 0.86 18.69 1.90
CA PHE A 169 1.54 17.96 0.85
C PHE A 169 2.46 18.85 0.01
N VAL A 170 2.01 20.01 -0.48
CA VAL A 170 2.87 20.93 -1.24
C VAL A 170 4.09 21.34 -0.41
N THR A 171 3.93 21.63 0.87
CA THR A 171 5.04 21.96 1.77
C THR A 171 6.01 20.79 1.90
N PHE A 172 5.51 19.58 2.15
CA PHE A 172 6.34 18.37 2.26
C PHE A 172 7.11 18.09 0.97
N GLU A 173 6.48 18.30 -0.19
CA GLU A 173 7.09 18.01 -1.48
C GLU A 173 8.14 19.04 -1.87
N VAL A 174 7.84 20.33 -1.71
CA VAL A 174 8.84 21.38 -1.95
C VAL A 174 10.05 21.17 -1.03
N ALA A 175 9.83 20.88 0.26
CA ALA A 175 10.91 20.57 1.19
C ALA A 175 11.71 19.33 0.75
N SER A 176 11.03 18.27 0.33
CA SER A 176 11.62 17.02 -0.16
C SER A 176 12.47 17.22 -1.41
N LEU A 177 11.97 17.94 -2.41
CA LEU A 177 12.70 18.25 -3.64
C LEU A 177 13.92 19.13 -3.37
N ILE A 178 13.80 20.12 -2.47
CA ILE A 178 14.94 20.94 -2.03
C ILE A 178 16.00 20.06 -1.37
N VAL A 179 15.62 19.16 -0.46
CA VAL A 179 16.56 18.25 0.21
C VAL A 179 17.24 17.33 -0.81
N VAL A 180 16.50 16.75 -1.75
CA VAL A 180 17.04 15.90 -2.81
C VAL A 180 18.01 16.67 -3.70
N TYR A 181 17.63 17.88 -4.14
CA TYR A 181 18.47 18.73 -4.97
C TYR A 181 19.79 19.07 -4.27
N ILE A 182 19.74 19.51 -3.01
CA ILE A 182 20.96 19.84 -2.25
C ILE A 182 21.80 18.57 -2.04
N THR A 183 21.17 17.44 -1.71
CA THR A 183 21.86 16.14 -1.54
C THR A 183 22.59 15.73 -2.82
N LEU A 184 21.96 15.86 -3.99
CA LEU A 184 22.58 15.54 -5.28
C LEU A 184 23.73 16.49 -5.61
N ARG A 185 23.58 17.79 -5.35
CA ARG A 185 24.65 18.77 -5.54
C ARG A 185 25.87 18.43 -4.68
N GLN A 186 25.65 18.08 -3.42
CA GLN A 186 26.74 17.72 -2.50
C GLN A 186 27.41 16.40 -2.86
N LEU A 187 26.64 15.42 -3.35
CA LEU A 187 27.21 14.20 -3.90
C LEU A 187 28.14 14.50 -5.08
N GLU A 188 27.79 15.47 -5.94
CA GLU A 188 28.65 15.89 -7.05
C GLU A 188 29.93 16.58 -6.55
N GLU A 189 29.81 17.50 -5.60
CA GLU A 189 30.96 18.20 -4.98
C GLU A 189 31.94 17.20 -4.34
N ARG A 190 31.42 16.11 -3.77
CA ARG A 190 32.18 15.06 -3.08
C ARG A 190 32.54 13.87 -3.97
N LYS A 191 32.27 13.92 -5.27
CA LYS A 191 32.50 12.80 -6.17
C LYS A 191 33.92 12.22 -6.10
N LYS A 192 34.92 13.06 -5.81
CA LYS A 192 36.33 12.65 -5.67
C LYS A 192 36.64 11.92 -4.35
N SER A 193 35.85 12.11 -3.29
CA SER A 193 36.07 11.43 -2.00
C SER A 193 35.43 10.05 -1.93
N PHE A 194 34.56 9.71 -2.89
CA PHE A 194 33.93 8.41 -3.01
C PHE A 194 34.63 7.55 -4.07
N SER A 195 34.59 6.23 -3.89
CA SER A 195 34.82 5.33 -5.02
C SER A 195 33.71 5.51 -6.06
N ILE A 196 34.02 5.26 -7.34
CA ILE A 196 33.08 5.42 -8.46
C ILE A 196 31.78 4.65 -8.20
N ASP A 197 31.87 3.43 -7.69
CA ASP A 197 30.70 2.59 -7.43
C ASP A 197 29.88 3.09 -6.24
N THR A 198 30.53 3.58 -5.19
CA THR A 198 29.84 4.16 -4.02
C THR A 198 29.11 5.44 -4.41
N TYR A 199 29.75 6.32 -5.17
CA TYR A 199 29.12 7.52 -5.70
C TYR A 199 27.92 7.18 -6.59
N ARG A 200 28.05 6.21 -7.52
CA ARG A 200 26.95 5.77 -8.38
C ARG A 200 25.78 5.24 -7.55
N LEU A 201 26.05 4.40 -6.56
CA LEU A 201 25.03 3.85 -5.66
C LEU A 201 24.30 4.95 -4.89
N HIS A 202 25.04 5.87 -4.26
CA HIS A 202 24.44 6.99 -3.51
C HIS A 202 23.62 7.92 -4.39
N ARG A 203 24.10 8.22 -5.61
CA ARG A 203 23.38 9.04 -6.59
C ARG A 203 22.11 8.35 -7.06
N GLN A 204 22.18 7.10 -7.50
CA GLN A 204 21.01 6.33 -7.94
C GLN A 204 19.96 6.24 -6.84
N LEU A 205 20.39 5.96 -5.62
CA LEU A 205 19.48 5.81 -4.49
C LEU A 205 18.86 7.14 -4.05
N THR A 206 19.58 8.26 -4.19
CA THR A 206 19.04 9.60 -3.93
C THR A 206 18.03 10.01 -5.00
N ILE A 207 18.29 9.70 -6.27
CA ILE A 207 17.34 9.93 -7.36
C ILE A 207 16.09 9.06 -7.16
N ALA A 208 16.27 7.77 -6.85
CA ALA A 208 15.17 6.87 -6.57
C ALA A 208 14.29 7.44 -5.44
N LEU A 209 14.90 7.80 -4.31
CA LEU A 209 14.19 8.46 -3.21
C LEU A 209 13.50 9.77 -3.62
N GLY A 210 14.12 10.58 -4.47
CA GLY A 210 13.50 11.80 -5.01
C GLY A 210 12.26 11.51 -5.86
N MET A 211 12.34 10.51 -6.73
CA MET A 211 11.18 10.03 -7.48
C MET A 211 10.10 9.48 -6.56
N GLN A 212 10.50 8.84 -5.45
CA GLN A 212 9.62 8.25 -4.44
C GLN A 212 8.69 9.29 -3.81
N LEU A 213 9.22 10.50 -3.63
CA LEU A 213 8.50 11.63 -3.05
C LEU A 213 7.69 12.35 -4.13
N LEU A 214 8.25 12.52 -5.32
CA LEU A 214 7.50 13.14 -6.41
C LEU A 214 6.24 12.33 -6.78
N THR A 215 6.22 11.05 -6.46
CA THR A 215 5.10 10.17 -6.79
C THR A 215 3.81 10.51 -6.04
N PRO A 216 3.78 10.62 -4.69
CA PRO A 216 2.64 11.19 -3.98
C PRO A 216 2.20 12.53 -4.57
N PHE A 217 3.13 13.43 -4.91
CA PHE A 217 2.77 14.69 -5.55
C PHE A 217 1.97 14.49 -6.84
N LEU A 218 2.50 13.72 -7.78
CA LEU A 218 1.91 13.55 -9.09
C LEU A 218 0.60 12.75 -9.05
N HIS A 219 0.49 11.79 -8.13
CA HIS A 219 -0.56 10.76 -8.16
C HIS A 219 -1.58 10.94 -7.03
N LEU A 220 -1.29 11.73 -6.02
CA LEU A 220 -2.20 12.00 -4.92
C LEU A 220 -2.48 13.49 -4.85
N VAL A 221 -1.43 14.30 -4.73
CA VAL A 221 -1.57 15.73 -4.44
C VAL A 221 -2.16 16.47 -5.61
N ALA A 222 -1.54 16.46 -6.79
CA ALA A 222 -2.05 17.19 -7.95
C ALA A 222 -3.51 16.82 -8.29
N PRO A 223 -3.90 15.53 -8.33
CA PRO A 223 -5.30 15.13 -8.51
C PRO A 223 -6.23 15.58 -7.38
N VAL A 224 -5.84 15.43 -6.11
CA VAL A 224 -6.63 15.94 -4.96
C VAL A 224 -6.75 17.46 -5.01
N SER A 225 -5.68 18.15 -5.41
CA SER A 225 -5.62 19.61 -5.51
C SER A 225 -6.54 20.10 -6.61
N ILE A 226 -6.46 19.48 -7.78
CA ILE A 226 -7.38 19.73 -8.89
C ILE A 226 -8.79 19.41 -8.42
N TYR A 227 -9.02 18.30 -7.71
CA TYR A 227 -10.33 17.96 -7.16
C TYR A 227 -10.88 19.05 -6.23
N VAL A 228 -10.11 19.45 -5.22
CA VAL A 228 -10.51 20.47 -4.23
C VAL A 228 -10.71 21.81 -4.90
N ILE A 229 -9.79 22.27 -5.75
CA ILE A 229 -9.84 23.60 -6.36
C ILE A 229 -10.95 23.66 -7.43
N TYR A 230 -11.08 22.61 -8.25
CA TYR A 230 -12.02 22.59 -9.37
C TYR A 230 -13.44 22.25 -8.95
N ASN A 231 -13.66 21.29 -8.04
CA ASN A 231 -15.01 20.82 -7.71
C ASN A 231 -15.64 21.57 -6.53
N TYR A 232 -14.85 22.19 -5.66
CA TYR A 232 -15.38 22.94 -4.51
C TYR A 232 -16.41 24.03 -4.89
N PRO A 233 -16.22 24.84 -5.94
CA PRO A 233 -17.20 25.87 -6.31
C PRO A 233 -18.51 25.30 -6.86
N TYR A 234 -18.48 24.10 -7.44
CA TYR A 234 -19.59 23.55 -8.21
C TYR A 234 -20.33 22.41 -7.51
N GLY A 235 -19.78 21.86 -6.42
CA GLY A 235 -20.39 20.78 -5.64
C GLY A 235 -20.67 19.49 -6.43
N LYS A 236 -20.10 19.36 -7.65
CA LYS A 236 -20.30 18.24 -8.56
C LYS A 236 -18.96 17.73 -9.04
N MET A 237 -18.71 16.43 -8.89
CA MET A 237 -17.62 15.75 -9.55
C MET A 237 -18.19 15.09 -10.80
N SER A 238 -17.68 15.47 -11.98
CA SER A 238 -18.05 14.75 -13.20
C SER A 238 -17.53 13.31 -13.09
N VAL A 239 -18.24 12.36 -13.69
CA VAL A 239 -17.83 10.94 -13.68
C VAL A 239 -16.40 10.80 -14.22
N GLU A 240 -16.04 11.56 -15.26
CA GLU A 240 -14.69 11.57 -15.85
C GLU A 240 -13.63 12.09 -14.88
N THR A 241 -13.94 13.13 -14.10
CA THR A 241 -13.01 13.70 -13.12
C THR A 241 -12.79 12.76 -11.94
N ALA A 242 -13.88 12.16 -11.46
CA ALA A 242 -13.91 11.07 -10.48
C ALA A 242 -13.05 9.87 -10.88
N THR A 243 -13.21 9.46 -12.13
CA THR A 243 -12.46 8.38 -12.76
C THR A 243 -10.97 8.67 -12.73
N LEU A 244 -10.59 9.84 -13.24
CA LEU A 244 -9.21 10.27 -13.33
C LEU A 244 -8.58 10.33 -11.94
N PHE A 245 -9.33 10.81 -10.95
CA PHE A 245 -8.89 10.84 -9.55
C PHE A 245 -8.57 9.45 -8.98
N ASN A 246 -9.46 8.46 -9.13
CA ASN A 246 -9.18 7.08 -8.69
C ASN A 246 -7.97 6.50 -9.41
N VAL A 247 -7.89 6.74 -10.71
CA VAL A 247 -6.76 6.34 -11.54
C VAL A 247 -5.46 6.82 -10.91
N TYR A 248 -5.39 8.09 -10.53
CA TYR A 248 -4.20 8.61 -9.87
C TYR A 248 -3.99 8.05 -8.45
N MET A 249 -5.03 7.92 -7.62
CA MET A 249 -4.91 7.37 -6.26
C MET A 249 -4.43 5.91 -6.24
N ASP A 250 -4.88 5.10 -7.19
CA ASP A 250 -4.45 3.70 -7.33
C ASP A 250 -3.04 3.61 -7.97
N LEU A 251 -2.69 4.52 -8.89
CA LEU A 251 -1.32 4.69 -9.39
C LEU A 251 -0.32 4.97 -8.26
N TYR A 252 -0.71 5.74 -7.23
CA TYR A 252 0.13 6.04 -6.07
C TYR A 252 0.53 4.78 -5.28
N GLY A 253 -0.41 3.85 -5.05
CA GLY A 253 -0.11 2.59 -4.36
C GLY A 253 0.87 1.71 -5.14
N ALA A 254 0.68 1.61 -6.46
CA ALA A 254 1.55 0.83 -7.35
C ALA A 254 2.98 1.40 -7.45
N SER A 255 3.13 2.71 -7.34
CA SER A 255 4.40 3.41 -7.56
C SER A 255 5.23 3.65 -6.29
N ASN A 256 4.62 3.68 -5.10
CA ASN A 256 5.37 3.56 -3.84
C ASN A 256 6.08 2.19 -3.72
N SER A 257 5.46 1.14 -4.25
CA SER A 257 6.05 -0.21 -4.32
C SER A 257 7.23 -0.27 -5.29
N LEU A 258 7.13 0.39 -6.46
CA LEU A 258 8.17 0.49 -7.50
C LEU A 258 9.52 0.99 -6.95
N ILE A 259 9.47 2.02 -6.10
CA ILE A 259 10.66 2.79 -5.76
C ILE A 259 11.33 2.22 -4.50
N THR A 260 10.59 1.48 -3.67
CA THR A 260 11.15 0.80 -2.49
C THR A 260 11.96 -0.43 -2.92
N LEU A 261 11.68 -0.99 -4.09
CA LEU A 261 12.30 -2.24 -4.57
C LEU A 261 13.19 -2.10 -5.81
N GLY A 262 13.25 -0.96 -6.49
CA GLY A 262 14.16 -0.79 -7.63
C GLY A 262 13.97 -1.85 -8.72
N MET A 263 12.75 -2.36 -8.89
CA MET A 263 12.38 -3.33 -9.91
C MET A 263 11.06 -2.92 -10.55
N CYS A 264 11.06 -2.76 -11.88
CA CYS A 264 9.96 -2.27 -12.70
C CYS A 264 8.68 -3.13 -12.70
N TRP A 265 8.66 -4.31 -12.09
CA TRP A 265 7.61 -5.31 -12.34
C TRP A 265 6.48 -5.36 -11.31
N ASP A 266 6.74 -5.10 -10.02
CA ASP A 266 5.67 -4.97 -9.01
C ASP A 266 4.69 -3.82 -9.35
N PHE A 267 5.19 -2.82 -10.11
CA PHE A 267 4.40 -1.76 -10.71
C PHE A 267 3.51 -2.26 -11.83
N LEU A 268 4.03 -2.94 -12.87
CA LEU A 268 3.18 -3.48 -13.95
C LEU A 268 2.12 -4.44 -13.40
N PHE A 269 2.43 -5.12 -12.32
CA PHE A 269 1.53 -6.05 -11.65
C PHE A 269 0.46 -5.36 -10.79
N SER A 270 0.85 -4.47 -9.87
CA SER A 270 -0.11 -3.70 -9.06
C SER A 270 -0.94 -2.75 -9.94
N LEU A 271 -0.34 -2.21 -11.01
CA LEU A 271 -1.00 -1.42 -12.05
C LEU A 271 -1.99 -2.27 -12.85
N SER A 272 -1.65 -3.51 -13.22
CA SER A 272 -2.59 -4.34 -13.98
C SER A 272 -3.74 -4.86 -13.11
N LEU A 273 -3.46 -5.42 -11.93
CA LEU A 273 -4.47 -6.07 -11.10
C LEU A 273 -5.27 -5.09 -10.22
N GLY A 274 -4.62 -4.09 -9.63
CA GLY A 274 -5.28 -3.09 -8.80
C GLY A 274 -5.88 -1.92 -9.58
N TYR A 275 -5.38 -1.62 -10.79
CA TYR A 275 -5.68 -0.37 -11.50
C TYR A 275 -6.27 -0.55 -12.91
N LEU A 276 -5.80 -1.49 -13.74
CA LEU A 276 -6.44 -1.76 -15.04
C LEU A 276 -7.70 -2.60 -14.84
N VAL A 277 -7.63 -3.60 -13.97
CA VAL A 277 -8.69 -4.59 -13.76
C VAL A 277 -9.53 -4.27 -12.51
N LYS A 278 -8.93 -4.08 -11.33
CA LYS A 278 -9.64 -3.95 -10.03
C LYS A 278 -10.87 -4.87 -9.93
N PRO A 279 -10.66 -6.20 -9.92
CA PRO A 279 -11.75 -7.15 -9.99
C PRO A 279 -12.58 -7.12 -8.70
N GLU A 280 -13.86 -6.76 -8.79
CA GLU A 280 -14.86 -7.03 -7.74
C GLU A 280 -15.66 -8.25 -8.13
N LEU A 281 -15.49 -9.35 -7.39
CA LEU A 281 -16.20 -10.59 -7.71
C LEU A 281 -17.72 -10.43 -7.52
N ILE A 282 -18.47 -10.84 -8.54
CA ILE A 282 -19.93 -10.86 -8.58
C ILE A 282 -20.39 -12.24 -8.16
N PHE A 283 -20.72 -12.40 -6.89
CA PHE A 283 -21.34 -13.62 -6.37
C PHE A 283 -22.86 -13.51 -6.42
N PRO A 284 -23.58 -14.62 -6.69
CA PRO A 284 -23.10 -15.99 -6.99
C PRO A 284 -22.71 -16.23 -8.46
N TYR A 285 -22.71 -15.19 -9.30
CA TYR A 285 -22.66 -15.31 -10.76
C TYR A 285 -21.29 -15.64 -11.37
N ASN A 286 -20.23 -15.89 -10.58
CA ASN A 286 -18.85 -16.14 -11.06
C ASN A 286 -18.31 -15.07 -12.04
N GLY A 287 -18.85 -13.85 -11.99
CA GLY A 287 -18.33 -12.70 -12.73
C GLY A 287 -17.33 -11.91 -11.89
N ALA A 288 -16.61 -10.99 -12.52
CA ALA A 288 -15.93 -9.90 -11.82
C ALA A 288 -16.28 -8.58 -12.50
N TYR A 289 -16.62 -7.54 -11.74
CA TYR A 289 -16.57 -6.18 -12.26
C TYR A 289 -15.12 -5.80 -12.47
N ILE A 290 -14.83 -5.19 -13.61
CA ILE A 290 -13.63 -4.41 -13.76
C ILE A 290 -13.97 -2.98 -13.36
N ASN A 291 -13.62 -2.60 -12.13
CA ASN A 291 -13.78 -1.24 -11.65
C ASN A 291 -12.51 -0.37 -11.87
N GLY A 292 -11.50 -0.93 -12.56
CA GLY A 292 -10.30 -0.23 -13.01
C GLY A 292 -10.46 0.55 -14.32
N LEU A 293 -9.36 1.06 -14.87
CA LEU A 293 -9.33 1.85 -16.12
C LEU A 293 -9.98 1.12 -17.31
N PHE A 294 -9.97 -0.22 -17.34
CA PHE A 294 -10.59 -0.96 -18.44
C PHE A 294 -12.09 -0.73 -18.57
N ARG A 295 -12.80 -0.28 -17.52
CA ARG A 295 -14.24 0.04 -17.59
C ARG A 295 -14.59 1.03 -18.72
N TYR A 296 -13.68 1.93 -19.08
CA TYR A 296 -13.91 2.96 -20.09
C TYR A 296 -13.52 2.54 -21.50
N PHE A 297 -12.90 1.37 -21.64
CA PHE A 297 -12.56 0.83 -22.96
C PHE A 297 -13.76 0.15 -23.64
N GLY A 298 -14.94 0.12 -23.00
CA GLY A 298 -16.19 -0.39 -23.60
C GLY A 298 -16.13 -1.88 -23.94
N ASP A 299 -17.03 -2.32 -24.83
CA ASP A 299 -17.20 -3.71 -25.31
C ASP A 299 -16.03 -4.22 -26.18
N ILE A 300 -14.78 -4.09 -25.73
CA ILE A 300 -13.63 -4.74 -26.38
C ILE A 300 -13.59 -6.26 -26.04
N GLY A 301 -14.50 -6.73 -25.19
CA GLY A 301 -14.65 -8.12 -24.74
C GLY A 301 -15.94 -8.81 -25.20
N ALA A 302 -16.41 -9.80 -24.43
CA ALA A 302 -17.67 -10.51 -24.70
C ALA A 302 -18.83 -9.52 -24.90
N LYS A 303 -19.72 -9.77 -25.87
CA LYS A 303 -20.90 -8.91 -26.09
C LYS A 303 -21.66 -8.80 -24.78
N LEU A 304 -21.77 -7.60 -24.22
CA LEU A 304 -22.41 -7.37 -22.92
C LEU A 304 -23.83 -7.95 -22.87
N SER A 305 -24.52 -7.98 -24.02
CA SER A 305 -25.84 -8.58 -24.18
C SER A 305 -25.87 -10.10 -24.00
N GLU A 306 -24.81 -10.83 -24.40
CA GLU A 306 -24.70 -12.28 -24.17
C GLU A 306 -24.47 -12.57 -22.68
N VAL A 307 -23.57 -11.80 -22.06
CA VAL A 307 -23.29 -11.84 -20.60
C VAL A 307 -24.55 -11.53 -19.79
N HIS A 308 -25.30 -10.50 -20.19
CA HIS A 308 -26.54 -10.10 -19.52
C HIS A 308 -27.56 -11.23 -19.52
N ASN A 309 -27.84 -11.82 -20.68
CA ASN A 309 -28.82 -12.90 -20.80
C ASN A 309 -28.41 -14.14 -19.99
N GLU A 310 -27.13 -14.45 -19.92
CA GLU A 310 -26.61 -15.57 -19.14
C GLU A 310 -26.74 -15.32 -17.63
N ILE A 311 -26.38 -14.12 -17.17
CA ILE A 311 -26.56 -13.74 -15.76
C ILE A 311 -28.04 -13.73 -15.39
N LEU A 312 -28.93 -13.24 -16.26
CA LEU A 312 -30.38 -13.32 -16.03
C LEU A 312 -30.85 -14.78 -15.91
N ALA A 313 -30.38 -15.68 -16.78
CA ALA A 313 -30.73 -17.10 -16.72
C ALA A 313 -30.24 -17.77 -15.42
N ILE A 314 -29.03 -17.42 -14.95
CA ILE A 314 -28.49 -17.89 -13.67
C ILE A 314 -29.28 -17.29 -12.50
N SER A 315 -29.68 -16.02 -12.60
CA SER A 315 -30.41 -15.30 -11.55
C SER A 315 -31.76 -15.94 -11.22
N GLN A 316 -32.43 -16.51 -12.23
CA GLN A 316 -33.71 -17.21 -12.06
C GLN A 316 -33.61 -18.46 -11.15
N GLN A 317 -32.40 -18.93 -10.84
CA GLN A 317 -32.16 -20.07 -9.95
C GLN A 317 -32.12 -19.69 -8.46
N PHE A 318 -32.14 -18.39 -8.13
CA PHE A 318 -32.09 -17.90 -6.75
C PHE A 318 -33.46 -17.36 -6.31
N GLU A 319 -33.83 -17.54 -5.03
CA GLU A 319 -35.12 -17.06 -4.49
C GLU A 319 -35.25 -15.53 -4.46
N ASP A 320 -34.12 -14.81 -4.38
CA ASP A 320 -34.06 -13.35 -4.41
C ASP A 320 -32.78 -12.88 -5.13
N PRO A 321 -32.77 -12.90 -6.48
CA PRO A 321 -31.58 -12.55 -7.23
C PRO A 321 -31.35 -11.03 -7.19
N GLN A 322 -30.37 -10.60 -6.41
CA GLN A 322 -29.77 -9.30 -6.65
C GLN A 322 -29.00 -9.38 -7.96
N LEU A 323 -29.55 -8.76 -9.01
CA LEU A 323 -28.88 -8.67 -10.29
C LEU A 323 -27.68 -7.72 -10.18
N PRO A 324 -26.54 -8.07 -10.79
CA PRO A 324 -25.43 -7.15 -10.88
C PRO A 324 -25.82 -5.91 -11.68
N ASP A 325 -25.29 -4.76 -11.26
CA ASP A 325 -25.32 -3.53 -12.03
C ASP A 325 -24.56 -3.70 -13.35
N PHE A 326 -25.29 -4.00 -14.43
CA PHE A 326 -24.73 -4.20 -15.78
C PHE A 326 -24.17 -2.92 -16.42
N SER A 327 -24.34 -1.75 -15.79
CA SER A 327 -23.73 -0.50 -16.27
C SER A 327 -22.22 -0.46 -16.04
N ARG A 328 -21.70 -1.32 -15.16
CA ARG A 328 -20.27 -1.50 -14.90
C ARG A 328 -19.70 -2.49 -15.90
N LEU A 329 -18.45 -2.30 -16.32
CA LEU A 329 -17.80 -3.28 -17.19
C LEU A 329 -17.65 -4.59 -16.41
N ILE A 330 -18.35 -5.62 -16.86
CA ILE A 330 -18.27 -6.95 -16.28
C ILE A 330 -17.24 -7.73 -17.08
N LEU A 331 -16.11 -8.07 -16.45
CA LEU A 331 -15.33 -9.23 -16.89
C LEU A 331 -16.07 -10.47 -16.43
N TYR A 332 -17.04 -10.85 -17.24
CA TYR A 332 -17.76 -12.09 -17.05
C TYR A 332 -17.04 -13.17 -17.84
N ILE A 333 -16.43 -14.08 -17.10
CA ILE A 333 -15.88 -15.27 -17.71
C ILE A 333 -16.90 -16.38 -17.43
N SER A 334 -17.78 -16.61 -18.41
CA SER A 334 -18.84 -17.63 -18.28
C SER A 334 -18.23 -18.95 -17.84
N PRO A 335 -18.56 -19.49 -16.66
CA PRO A 335 -17.98 -20.73 -16.14
C PRO A 335 -18.25 -21.92 -17.09
N TYR A 336 -19.25 -21.77 -17.97
CA TYR A 336 -19.68 -22.76 -18.95
C TYR A 336 -18.94 -22.67 -20.29
N THR A 337 -17.96 -21.77 -20.43
CA THR A 337 -17.16 -21.63 -21.65
C THR A 337 -15.73 -22.13 -21.44
N ASP A 338 -15.20 -22.84 -22.43
CA ASP A 338 -13.78 -23.25 -22.47
C ASP A 338 -12.81 -22.06 -22.41
N LYS A 339 -13.30 -20.86 -22.72
CA LYS A 339 -12.55 -19.59 -22.64
C LYS A 339 -12.07 -19.28 -21.23
N VAL A 340 -12.82 -19.69 -20.19
CA VAL A 340 -12.37 -19.62 -18.80
C VAL A 340 -11.09 -20.39 -18.62
N ILE A 341 -11.09 -21.65 -19.06
CA ILE A 341 -9.92 -22.52 -18.95
C ILE A 341 -8.73 -21.88 -19.67
N TYR A 342 -8.91 -21.32 -20.87
CA TYR A 342 -7.80 -20.68 -21.60
C TYR A 342 -7.27 -19.42 -20.90
N ALA A 343 -8.14 -18.52 -20.44
CA ALA A 343 -7.73 -17.30 -19.72
C ALA A 343 -7.01 -17.67 -18.41
N LEU A 344 -7.50 -18.70 -17.72
CA LEU A 344 -6.92 -19.18 -16.49
C LEU A 344 -5.59 -19.92 -16.71
N ILE A 345 -5.48 -20.76 -17.74
CA ILE A 345 -4.22 -21.38 -18.15
C ILE A 345 -3.23 -20.28 -18.49
N PHE A 346 -3.65 -19.25 -19.23
CA PHE A 346 -2.77 -18.13 -19.58
C PHE A 346 -2.27 -17.38 -18.34
N VAL A 347 -3.15 -17.03 -17.40
CA VAL A 347 -2.78 -16.39 -16.14
C VAL A 347 -1.86 -17.31 -15.33
N PHE A 348 -2.27 -18.55 -15.08
CA PHE A 348 -1.49 -19.48 -14.28
C PHE A 348 -0.11 -19.77 -14.89
N VAL A 349 -0.05 -20.09 -16.18
CA VAL A 349 1.21 -20.35 -16.90
C VAL A 349 2.07 -19.09 -16.96
N GLY A 350 1.48 -17.92 -17.21
CA GLY A 350 2.19 -16.64 -17.23
C GLY A 350 2.86 -16.33 -15.90
N PHE A 351 2.11 -16.44 -14.80
CA PHE A 351 2.63 -16.26 -13.45
C PHE A 351 3.65 -17.33 -13.09
N PHE A 352 3.41 -18.60 -13.46
CA PHE A 352 4.34 -19.69 -13.17
C PHE A 352 5.68 -19.51 -13.88
N ILE A 353 5.66 -19.17 -15.18
CA ILE A 353 6.87 -18.85 -15.95
C ILE A 353 7.59 -17.67 -15.29
N PHE A 354 6.86 -16.61 -14.93
CA PHE A 354 7.44 -15.44 -14.30
C PHE A 354 8.12 -15.79 -12.96
N GLU A 355 7.48 -16.61 -12.15
CA GLU A 355 8.00 -17.06 -10.86
C GLU A 355 9.26 -17.91 -11.04
N VAL A 356 9.25 -18.86 -11.98
CA VAL A 356 10.41 -19.68 -12.33
C VAL A 356 11.57 -18.82 -12.81
N VAL A 357 11.32 -17.81 -13.64
CA VAL A 357 12.34 -16.87 -14.11
C VAL A 357 12.90 -16.05 -12.95
N SER A 358 12.03 -15.54 -12.07
CA SER A 358 12.41 -14.70 -10.93
C SER A 358 13.27 -15.49 -9.92
N ILE A 359 12.87 -16.71 -9.59
CA ILE A 359 13.65 -17.63 -8.75
C ILE A 359 14.98 -17.98 -9.43
N SER A 360 14.97 -18.23 -10.74
CA SER A 360 16.19 -18.52 -11.50
C SER A 360 17.18 -17.35 -11.46
N VAL A 361 16.69 -16.11 -11.62
CA VAL A 361 17.51 -14.89 -11.50
C VAL A 361 18.11 -14.79 -10.09
N VAL A 362 17.32 -15.01 -9.04
CA VAL A 362 17.81 -15.01 -7.65
C VAL A 362 18.92 -16.05 -7.47
N ILE A 363 18.75 -17.27 -7.99
CA ILE A 363 19.76 -18.34 -7.93
C ILE A 363 21.03 -17.93 -8.68
N VAL A 364 20.90 -17.35 -9.87
CA VAL A 364 22.05 -16.86 -10.66
C VAL A 364 22.78 -15.75 -9.91
N VAL A 365 22.07 -14.78 -9.32
CA VAL A 365 22.66 -13.71 -8.50
C VAL A 365 23.38 -14.29 -7.29
N LEU A 366 22.79 -15.27 -6.59
CA LEU A 366 23.45 -15.93 -5.46
C LEU A 366 24.73 -16.67 -5.89
N ARG A 367 24.71 -17.33 -7.06
CA ARG A 367 25.91 -17.97 -7.63
C ARG A 367 26.99 -16.95 -8.00
N GLN A 368 26.61 -15.83 -8.60
CA GLN A 368 27.53 -14.73 -8.92
C GLN A 368 28.12 -14.11 -7.64
N LEU A 369 27.31 -13.90 -6.60
CA LEU A 369 27.77 -13.43 -5.31
C LEU A 369 28.77 -14.40 -4.67
N GLU A 370 28.55 -15.72 -4.80
CA GLU A 370 29.52 -16.72 -4.31
C GLU A 370 30.83 -16.69 -5.12
N ALA A 371 30.75 -16.60 -6.45
CA ALA A 371 31.92 -16.52 -7.31
C ALA A 371 32.76 -15.25 -7.05
N GLN A 372 32.12 -14.14 -6.70
CA GLN A 372 32.77 -12.87 -6.38
C GLN A 372 33.08 -12.70 -4.88
N LYS A 373 32.90 -13.72 -4.06
CA LYS A 373 33.05 -13.65 -2.59
C LYS A 373 34.40 -13.14 -2.13
N SER A 374 35.48 -13.46 -2.86
CA SER A 374 36.84 -12.99 -2.55
C SER A 374 37.02 -11.47 -2.75
N ARG A 375 36.17 -10.82 -3.54
CA ARG A 375 36.21 -9.37 -3.78
C ARG A 375 35.46 -8.56 -2.72
N PHE A 376 34.63 -9.21 -1.92
CA PHE A 376 33.85 -8.55 -0.89
C PHE A 376 34.44 -8.80 0.50
N SER A 377 34.29 -7.84 1.40
CA SER A 377 34.47 -8.13 2.82
C SER A 377 33.41 -9.14 3.27
N ARG A 378 33.72 -9.91 4.31
CA ARG A 378 32.81 -10.94 4.87
C ARG A 378 31.45 -10.35 5.23
N GLU A 379 31.44 -9.14 5.77
CA GLU A 379 30.27 -8.39 6.18
C GLU A 379 29.43 -7.96 4.97
N THR A 380 30.06 -7.39 3.94
CA THR A 380 29.39 -6.95 2.71
C THR A 380 28.80 -8.13 1.96
N TYR A 381 29.54 -9.22 1.79
CA TYR A 381 29.03 -10.46 1.20
C TYR A 381 27.82 -10.99 1.99
N ARG A 382 27.90 -11.02 3.33
CA ARG A 382 26.77 -11.46 4.17
C ARG A 382 25.53 -10.58 3.96
N LEU A 383 25.70 -9.26 3.86
CA LEU A 383 24.60 -8.32 3.64
C LEU A 383 23.97 -8.50 2.26
N HIS A 384 24.77 -8.61 1.20
CA HIS A 384 24.25 -8.87 -0.16
C HIS A 384 23.54 -10.21 -0.24
N LYS A 385 24.13 -11.28 0.28
CA LYS A 385 23.49 -12.60 0.34
C LYS A 385 22.17 -12.54 1.09
N GLN A 386 22.14 -11.87 2.24
CA GLN A 386 20.93 -11.71 3.03
C GLN A 386 19.84 -10.92 2.29
N LEU A 387 20.21 -9.85 1.60
CA LEU A 387 19.28 -9.05 0.79
C LEU A 387 18.74 -9.88 -0.39
N THR A 388 19.59 -10.58 -1.12
CA THR A 388 19.17 -11.44 -2.24
C THR A 388 18.26 -12.57 -1.80
N VAL A 389 18.52 -13.19 -0.64
CA VAL A 389 17.62 -14.19 -0.07
C VAL A 389 16.30 -13.55 0.35
N ALA A 390 16.32 -12.37 0.98
CA ALA A 390 15.09 -11.66 1.34
C ALA A 390 14.24 -11.35 0.10
N LEU A 391 14.86 -10.83 -0.96
CA LEU A 391 14.21 -10.61 -2.26
C LEU A 391 13.63 -11.91 -2.84
N GLY A 392 14.37 -13.01 -2.77
CA GLY A 392 13.87 -14.32 -3.18
C GLY A 392 12.63 -14.77 -2.41
N VAL A 393 12.56 -14.53 -1.11
CA VAL A 393 11.36 -14.81 -0.31
C VAL A 393 10.23 -13.85 -0.63
N GLN A 394 10.53 -12.57 -0.88
CA GLN A 394 9.52 -11.59 -1.29
C GLN A 394 8.88 -11.96 -2.62
N LEU A 395 9.67 -12.46 -3.58
CA LEU A 395 9.20 -12.96 -4.87
C LEU A 395 8.24 -14.14 -4.72
N LEU A 396 8.35 -14.95 -3.66
CA LEU A 396 7.39 -16.01 -3.36
C LEU A 396 6.05 -15.48 -2.81
N THR A 397 5.98 -14.22 -2.38
CA THR A 397 4.78 -13.66 -1.73
C THR A 397 3.58 -13.57 -2.68
N PRO A 398 3.72 -13.06 -3.94
CA PRO A 398 2.67 -13.14 -4.95
C PRO A 398 2.24 -14.57 -5.25
N PHE A 399 3.17 -15.53 -5.30
CA PHE A 399 2.81 -16.94 -5.49
C PHE A 399 1.90 -17.44 -4.37
N LEU A 400 2.27 -17.15 -3.12
CA LEU A 400 1.50 -17.55 -1.94
C LEU A 400 0.16 -16.84 -1.85
N HIS A 401 0.10 -15.52 -2.08
CA HIS A 401 -1.08 -14.69 -1.82
C HIS A 401 -1.99 -14.48 -3.03
N ILE A 402 -1.53 -14.82 -4.24
CA ILE A 402 -2.27 -14.57 -5.47
C ILE A 402 -2.38 -15.86 -6.28
N VAL A 403 -1.26 -16.48 -6.65
CA VAL A 403 -1.29 -17.66 -7.53
C VAL A 403 -2.01 -18.83 -6.86
N ILE A 404 -1.61 -19.24 -5.66
CA ILE A 404 -2.26 -20.35 -4.95
C ILE A 404 -3.76 -20.09 -4.73
N PRO A 405 -4.19 -18.94 -4.18
CA PRO A 405 -5.61 -18.67 -3.99
C PRO A 405 -6.39 -18.66 -5.30
N VAL A 406 -5.85 -18.07 -6.37
CA VAL A 406 -6.48 -18.11 -7.69
C VAL A 406 -6.55 -19.55 -8.21
N THR A 407 -5.50 -20.36 -8.07
CA THR A 407 -5.51 -21.77 -8.48
C THR A 407 -6.52 -22.59 -7.70
N VAL A 408 -6.59 -22.42 -6.38
CA VAL A 408 -7.57 -23.09 -5.52
C VAL A 408 -8.98 -22.63 -5.88
N PHE A 409 -9.18 -21.33 -6.11
CA PHE A 409 -10.44 -20.77 -6.62
C PHE A 409 -10.85 -21.51 -7.90
N ILE A 410 -9.95 -21.69 -8.86
CA ILE A 410 -10.26 -22.37 -10.12
C ILE A 410 -10.63 -23.83 -9.89
N ILE A 411 -9.79 -24.59 -9.20
CA ILE A 411 -9.99 -26.04 -9.02
C ILE A 411 -11.28 -26.32 -8.27
N LEU A 412 -11.60 -25.51 -7.26
CA LEU A 412 -12.79 -25.71 -6.44
C LEU A 412 -14.08 -25.15 -7.07
N ASN A 413 -14.01 -24.22 -8.03
CA ASN A 413 -15.23 -23.58 -8.57
C ASN A 413 -15.54 -23.97 -10.00
N TYR A 414 -14.52 -24.30 -10.80
CA TYR A 414 -14.72 -24.76 -12.17
C TYR A 414 -15.66 -25.98 -12.27
N PRO A 415 -15.53 -27.04 -11.44
CA PRO A 415 -16.42 -28.21 -11.54
C PRO A 415 -17.81 -28.00 -10.90
N TYR A 416 -17.98 -27.04 -9.99
CA TYR A 416 -19.22 -26.88 -9.20
C TYR A 416 -20.01 -25.61 -9.54
N GLY A 417 -19.45 -24.71 -10.35
CA GLY A 417 -20.16 -23.57 -10.93
C GLY A 417 -20.70 -22.55 -9.93
N THR A 418 -20.41 -22.66 -8.64
CA THR A 418 -20.89 -21.71 -7.61
C THR A 418 -19.90 -21.60 -6.46
N MET A 419 -19.73 -20.38 -5.94
CA MET A 419 -18.95 -20.09 -4.75
C MET A 419 -19.83 -19.39 -3.71
N SER A 420 -19.68 -19.75 -2.43
CA SER A 420 -20.30 -18.98 -1.36
C SER A 420 -19.67 -17.58 -1.24
N TYR A 421 -20.47 -16.57 -0.93
CA TYR A 421 -20.01 -15.20 -0.70
C TYR A 421 -18.87 -15.12 0.34
N ALA A 422 -18.96 -15.91 1.41
CA ALA A 422 -17.95 -15.96 2.47
C ALA A 422 -16.60 -16.47 1.93
N THR A 423 -16.63 -17.51 1.10
CA THR A 423 -15.44 -18.07 0.45
C THR A 423 -14.79 -17.03 -0.47
N GLY A 424 -15.59 -16.38 -1.33
CA GLY A 424 -15.11 -15.37 -2.27
C GLY A 424 -14.51 -14.13 -1.62
N THR A 425 -15.17 -13.65 -0.57
CA THR A 425 -14.66 -12.54 0.24
C THR A 425 -13.32 -12.91 0.90
N SER A 426 -13.20 -14.14 1.42
CA SER A 426 -11.96 -14.64 2.02
C SER A 426 -10.81 -14.70 1.00
N PHE A 427 -11.10 -15.07 -0.25
CA PHE A 427 -10.12 -15.04 -1.34
C PHE A 427 -9.58 -13.62 -1.60
N ILE A 428 -10.45 -12.63 -1.71
CA ILE A 428 -10.03 -11.24 -1.96
C ILE A 428 -9.22 -10.71 -0.78
N MET A 429 -9.66 -10.95 0.46
CA MET A 429 -8.91 -10.53 1.66
C MET A 429 -7.50 -11.14 1.66
N TYR A 430 -7.37 -12.39 1.23
CA TYR A 430 -6.07 -13.06 1.18
C TYR A 430 -5.13 -12.46 0.11
N ILE A 431 -5.67 -12.03 -1.04
CA ILE A 431 -4.92 -11.26 -2.05
C ILE A 431 -4.50 -9.90 -1.50
N GLU A 432 -5.40 -9.17 -0.83
CA GLU A 432 -5.12 -7.86 -0.24
C GLU A 432 -4.05 -7.91 0.87
N LEU A 433 -3.90 -9.04 1.55
CA LEU A 433 -2.85 -9.27 2.54
C LEU A 433 -1.44 -9.33 1.94
N TYR A 434 -1.29 -9.45 0.62
CA TYR A 434 0.00 -9.46 -0.08
C TYR A 434 0.94 -8.33 0.37
N GLY A 435 0.48 -7.08 0.34
CA GLY A 435 1.31 -5.92 0.71
C GLY A 435 1.77 -5.98 2.17
N THR A 436 0.86 -6.39 3.06
CA THR A 436 1.15 -6.57 4.49
C THR A 436 2.20 -7.66 4.71
N SER A 437 2.05 -8.81 4.05
CA SER A 437 2.98 -9.93 4.11
C SER A 437 4.37 -9.55 3.60
N ASN A 438 4.46 -8.78 2.52
CA ASN A 438 5.73 -8.30 1.97
C ASN A 438 6.51 -7.45 2.98
N SER A 439 5.83 -6.53 3.68
CA SER A 439 6.44 -5.70 4.72
C SER A 439 6.88 -6.53 5.94
N VAL A 440 6.09 -7.53 6.35
CA VAL A 440 6.46 -8.47 7.43
C VAL A 440 7.70 -9.28 7.07
N ILE A 441 7.77 -9.84 5.85
CA ILE A 441 8.93 -10.59 5.35
C ILE A 441 10.18 -9.71 5.39
N THR A 442 10.07 -8.45 4.92
CA THR A 442 11.17 -7.48 4.94
C THR A 442 11.70 -7.26 6.37
N LEU A 443 10.79 -6.99 7.32
CA LEU A 443 11.12 -6.73 8.72
C LEU A 443 11.76 -7.96 9.39
N TYR A 444 11.29 -9.16 9.07
CA TYR A 444 11.78 -10.41 9.66
C TYR A 444 13.14 -10.85 9.10
N MET A 445 13.28 -10.82 7.76
CA MET A 445 14.43 -11.38 7.04
C MET A 445 15.66 -10.49 7.15
N ILE A 446 15.50 -9.17 7.22
CA ILE A 446 16.61 -8.24 7.33
C ILE A 446 17.03 -8.16 8.80
N LYS A 447 18.14 -8.83 9.15
CA LYS A 447 18.70 -8.94 10.51
C LYS A 447 18.74 -7.61 11.27
N PRO A 448 19.22 -6.48 10.68
CA PRO A 448 19.22 -5.22 11.41
C PRO A 448 17.82 -4.74 11.80
N TYR A 449 16.80 -5.07 11.01
CA TYR A 449 15.41 -4.70 11.28
C TYR A 449 14.82 -5.58 12.38
N ARG A 450 14.96 -6.90 12.27
CA ARG A 450 14.51 -7.84 13.31
C ARG A 450 15.17 -7.59 14.66
N ALA A 451 16.47 -7.32 14.69
CA ALA A 451 17.18 -7.04 15.93
C ALA A 451 16.67 -5.74 16.60
N TYR A 452 16.41 -4.70 15.80
CA TYR A 452 15.83 -3.46 16.29
C TYR A 452 14.41 -3.66 16.82
N LEU A 453 13.55 -4.36 16.07
CA LEU A 453 12.19 -4.69 16.49
C LEU A 453 12.17 -5.50 17.79
N LYS A 454 13.00 -6.55 17.89
CA LYS A 454 13.12 -7.35 19.12
C LYS A 454 13.54 -6.47 20.30
N SER A 455 14.52 -5.58 20.10
CA SER A 455 14.97 -4.65 21.15
C SER A 455 13.84 -3.73 21.61
N LYS A 456 13.06 -3.16 20.68
CA LYS A 456 11.95 -2.27 21.01
C LYS A 456 10.76 -2.99 21.62
N CYS A 457 10.41 -4.17 21.11
CA CYS A 457 9.36 -5.01 21.66
C CYS A 457 9.71 -5.45 23.09
N MET A 458 10.95 -5.89 23.35
CA MET A 458 11.39 -6.20 24.71
C MET A 458 11.38 -4.97 25.63
N ALA A 459 11.75 -3.79 25.14
CA ALA A 459 11.65 -2.55 25.92
C ALA A 459 10.19 -2.21 26.26
N PHE A 460 9.27 -2.43 25.34
CA PHE A 460 7.83 -2.22 25.55
C PHE A 460 7.23 -3.25 26.50
N ILE A 461 7.56 -4.53 26.37
CA ILE A 461 7.15 -5.58 27.31
C ILE A 461 7.66 -5.26 28.71
N ARG A 462 8.93 -4.83 28.84
CA ARG A 462 9.48 -4.38 30.12
C ARG A 462 8.73 -3.18 30.70
N LEU A 463 8.35 -2.22 29.85
CA LEU A 463 7.55 -1.07 30.26
C LEU A 463 6.17 -1.51 30.80
N ILE A 464 5.44 -2.36 30.09
CA ILE A 464 4.11 -2.83 30.48
C ILE A 464 4.16 -3.74 31.71
N THR A 465 5.16 -4.63 31.76
CA THR A 465 5.30 -5.59 32.86
C THR A 465 5.94 -4.97 34.11
N PHE A 466 6.21 -3.66 34.13
CA PHE A 466 6.96 -2.99 35.20
C PHE A 466 8.27 -3.74 35.53
N ASN A 467 8.99 -4.15 34.50
CA ASN A 467 10.19 -4.99 34.55
C ASN A 467 10.01 -6.39 35.18
N LYS A 468 8.79 -6.86 35.41
CA LYS A 468 8.55 -8.22 35.95
C LYS A 468 8.89 -9.33 34.94
N CYS A 469 8.76 -9.07 33.63
CA CYS A 469 9.27 -9.98 32.59
C CYS A 469 10.72 -9.66 32.20
N GLY A 470 11.62 -9.74 33.17
CA GLY A 470 13.05 -9.81 32.93
C GLY A 470 13.50 -11.25 32.79
N ILE A 471 13.27 -11.89 31.64
CA ILE A 471 14.05 -13.08 31.31
C ILE A 471 15.46 -12.53 31.06
N GLU A 472 16.33 -12.59 32.07
CA GLU A 472 17.76 -12.57 31.79
C GLU A 472 17.99 -13.65 30.75
N PRO A 473 18.56 -13.33 29.58
CA PRO A 473 18.89 -14.37 28.64
C PRO A 473 19.83 -15.30 29.39
N VAL A 474 19.33 -16.48 29.76
CA VAL A 474 20.16 -17.58 30.20
C VAL A 474 21.14 -17.75 29.05
N MET A 475 22.34 -17.18 29.21
CA MET A 475 23.43 -17.43 28.29
C MET A 475 23.71 -18.90 28.49
N VAL A 476 23.06 -19.73 27.67
CA VAL A 476 23.53 -21.07 27.38
C VAL A 476 24.89 -20.82 26.74
N MET A 477 25.93 -20.79 27.56
CA MET A 477 27.29 -20.85 27.06
C MET A 477 27.32 -22.09 26.20
N ALA A 478 27.58 -21.91 24.90
CA ALA A 478 27.88 -23.04 24.06
C ALA A 478 29.01 -23.79 24.79
N PRO A 479 28.84 -25.10 25.10
CA PRO A 479 29.90 -25.84 25.76
C PRO A 479 31.14 -25.65 24.91
N GLU A 480 32.15 -25.00 25.50
CA GLU A 480 33.43 -24.81 24.85
C GLU A 480 33.87 -26.17 24.36
N SER A 481 33.94 -26.32 23.04
CA SER A 481 34.53 -27.48 22.43
C SER A 481 36.00 -27.48 22.83
N THR A 482 36.28 -28.20 23.91
CA THR A 482 37.54 -28.89 24.18
C THR A 482 37.95 -29.62 22.91
N LEU A 483 38.77 -28.96 22.08
CA LEU A 483 39.60 -29.58 21.05
C LEU A 483 40.96 -28.86 21.08
N ASN A 484 41.59 -28.90 22.24
CA ASN A 484 43.03 -28.99 22.35
C ASN A 484 43.41 -30.48 22.24
N THR A 485 43.70 -30.92 21.04
CA THR A 485 44.54 -32.09 20.74
C THR A 485 45.38 -31.64 19.55
N VAL A 486 46.58 -31.11 19.79
CA VAL A 486 47.84 -31.87 19.72
C VAL A 486 47.76 -32.92 18.62
N TYR A 487 48.24 -32.60 17.43
CA TYR A 487 49.36 -33.27 16.74
C TYR A 487 49.88 -32.36 15.61
#